data_AF-A0A8J6CUG9-F1
#
_entry.id   AF-A0A8J6CUG9-F1
#
_cell.length_a   1.000
_cell.length_b   1.000
_cell.length_c   1.000
_cell.angle_alpha   90.00
_cell.angle_beta   90.00
_cell.angle_gamma   90.00
#
_symmetry.space_group_name_H-M   'P 1'
#
loop_
_entity.id
_entity.type
_entity.pdbx_description
1 polymer ?
#
loop_
_entity_poly.entity_id
_entity_poly.type
_entity_poly.pdbx_seq_one_letter_code
_entity_poly.pdbx_strand_id
1 'polypeptide(L)'
;MDQSFRTISRTGDVSELYKLIQRDGNVLRRFDEVEFMETPLHVAADEGCIGFAMEMMKLKPSFARKLNQQGLSPIHLALEKGLKEMVLRFLQMDKDLVRVTGKNGETPLHYICKVGNHDSLLETFLKACPDCIRDVTTENRSALHIAAENKRLDVLQILIRMLKKKDYYREEVNRKDEDGNTALHIAARNTQIQMLKLLLSCKADKHATNQAGLTALDVAEQHNNRESIRILRGCFIPGVSNIKSKWEKQIAKYVGKASSIIFEDLDNISSDDRNALLVVLGLLLTGTYQATLSPPGGVWQGDNTELSKKSYDRKALGKSVLHQTYFLIFYIPTYVVFMVTFFLTLALLKPFPHGFKKTIQVLLAFFAVCFDQSISFITPTEFAYKVMVVFSLLLFVLTLVMFFTDRVSISSVAILGWWLSPSDLFDFVKGIPPGVDTQLLRLLIDGCWLFLFLKDDFWEGTIIVIGYCSSYMMKVVSLEAPSWKDPPSTVAYPLIVLGCWFFLYLCRFCFNQCCQLCST
;
A
#
# COMPACT_ATOMS: atom_id res chain seq x y z
N MET A 1 17.79 23.50 -47.07
CA MET A 1 16.42 24.04 -47.16
C MET A 1 16.49 25.46 -47.68
N ASP A 2 15.58 25.85 -48.57
CA ASP A 2 15.46 27.25 -49.04
C ASP A 2 15.07 28.19 -47.89
N GLN A 3 15.58 29.42 -47.91
CA GLN A 3 15.42 30.37 -46.80
C GLN A 3 13.97 30.82 -46.63
N SER A 4 13.19 30.81 -47.71
CA SER A 4 11.73 31.03 -47.71
C SER A 4 11.01 29.99 -46.82
N PHE A 5 11.21 28.70 -47.10
CA PHE A 5 10.65 27.57 -46.32
C PHE A 5 11.09 27.60 -44.87
N ARG A 6 12.35 27.96 -44.61
CA ARG A 6 12.85 28.07 -43.24
C ARG A 6 12.13 29.16 -42.46
N THR A 7 11.83 30.28 -43.11
CA THR A 7 11.17 31.42 -42.48
C THR A 7 9.70 31.11 -42.17
N ILE A 8 8.96 30.56 -43.14
CA ILE A 8 7.55 30.20 -42.93
C ILE A 8 7.36 29.07 -41.91
N SER A 9 8.32 28.14 -41.83
CA SER A 9 8.26 27.04 -40.86
C SER A 9 8.50 27.51 -39.44
N ARG A 10 9.33 28.57 -39.27
CA ARG A 10 9.56 29.24 -37.98
C ARG A 10 8.39 30.11 -37.54
N THR A 11 7.76 30.82 -38.48
CA THR A 11 6.60 31.66 -38.16
C THR A 11 5.30 30.85 -38.05
N GLY A 12 5.27 29.64 -38.63
CA GLY A 12 4.08 28.80 -38.68
C GLY A 12 3.02 29.29 -39.67
N ASP A 13 3.39 30.09 -40.67
CA ASP A 13 2.46 30.67 -41.64
C ASP A 13 2.04 29.67 -42.72
N VAL A 14 0.86 29.08 -42.53
CA VAL A 14 0.23 28.14 -43.47
C VAL A 14 -0.22 28.85 -44.76
N SER A 15 -0.60 30.12 -44.71
CA SER A 15 -1.09 30.84 -45.89
C SER A 15 0.05 31.06 -46.88
N GLU A 16 1.22 31.45 -46.38
CA GLU A 16 2.41 31.65 -47.22
C GLU A 16 2.95 30.32 -47.76
N LEU A 17 2.82 29.22 -47.01
CA LEU A 17 3.11 27.87 -47.50
C LEU A 17 2.32 27.56 -48.78
N TYR A 18 1.00 27.78 -48.78
CA TYR A 18 0.17 27.53 -49.97
C TYR A 18 0.52 28.45 -51.14
N LYS A 19 0.95 29.70 -50.90
CA LYS A 19 1.45 30.57 -51.99
C LYS A 19 2.74 30.04 -52.61
N LEU A 20 3.66 29.49 -51.81
CA LEU A 20 4.88 28.85 -52.33
C LEU A 20 4.56 27.59 -53.15
N ILE A 21 3.61 26.78 -52.69
CA ILE A 21 3.15 25.59 -53.43
C ILE A 21 2.44 25.99 -54.74
N GLN A 22 1.66 27.07 -54.75
CA GLN A 22 1.05 27.60 -55.98
C GLN A 22 2.09 28.07 -57.00
N ARG A 23 3.21 28.67 -56.53
CA ARG A 23 4.32 29.09 -57.40
C ARG A 23 5.09 27.90 -57.97
N ASP A 24 5.30 26.86 -57.16
CA ASP A 24 6.01 25.64 -57.57
C ASP A 24 5.37 24.40 -56.93
N GLY A 25 4.49 23.73 -57.68
CA GLY A 25 3.76 22.56 -57.19
C GLY A 25 4.64 21.35 -56.84
N ASN A 26 5.88 21.30 -57.36
CA ASN A 26 6.83 20.22 -57.10
C ASN A 26 7.82 20.53 -55.98
N VAL A 27 7.68 21.67 -55.29
CA VAL A 27 8.66 22.13 -54.31
C VAL A 27 8.87 21.16 -53.15
N LEU A 28 7.80 20.51 -52.68
CA LEU A 28 7.87 19.53 -51.59
C LEU A 28 8.54 18.21 -52.02
N ARG A 29 8.47 17.85 -53.30
CA ARG A 29 9.08 16.61 -53.82
C ARG A 29 10.60 16.65 -53.72
N ARG A 30 11.21 17.81 -53.96
CA ARG A 30 12.67 18.01 -53.86
C ARG A 30 13.20 17.69 -52.46
N PHE A 31 12.39 17.90 -51.42
CA PHE A 31 12.77 17.55 -50.06
C PHE A 31 12.72 16.04 -49.76
N ASP A 32 11.95 15.30 -50.55
CA ASP A 32 11.80 13.85 -50.39
C ASP A 32 12.93 13.08 -51.09
N GLU A 33 13.51 13.67 -52.14
CA GLU A 33 14.59 13.06 -52.94
C GLU A 33 15.94 13.00 -52.21
N VAL A 34 16.21 13.94 -51.30
CA VAL A 34 17.47 13.95 -50.52
C VAL A 34 17.29 13.15 -49.23
N GLU A 35 18.09 12.11 -49.01
CA GLU A 35 17.96 11.18 -47.88
C GLU A 35 18.05 11.86 -46.50
N PHE A 36 19.10 12.67 -46.28
CA PHE A 36 19.34 13.39 -45.03
C PHE A 36 19.25 14.90 -45.24
N MET A 37 18.13 15.50 -44.84
CA MET A 37 17.97 16.95 -44.93
C MET A 37 17.00 17.50 -43.89
N GLU A 38 17.24 18.73 -43.46
CA GLU A 38 16.28 19.49 -42.66
C GLU A 38 15.05 19.81 -43.53
N THR A 39 13.90 19.23 -43.19
CA THR A 39 12.59 19.46 -43.85
C THR A 39 11.79 20.51 -43.09
N PRO A 40 10.79 21.18 -43.74
CA PRO A 40 9.94 22.17 -43.06
C PRO A 40 9.31 21.65 -41.77
N LEU A 41 9.00 20.35 -41.73
CA LEU A 41 8.45 19.68 -40.55
C LEU A 41 9.45 19.58 -39.39
N HIS A 42 10.76 19.44 -39.65
CA HIS A 42 11.78 19.49 -38.60
C HIS A 42 11.82 20.85 -37.93
N VAL A 43 11.85 21.93 -38.72
CA VAL A 43 11.87 23.31 -38.20
C VAL A 43 10.60 23.62 -37.43
N ALA A 44 9.43 23.24 -37.96
CA ALA A 44 8.17 23.43 -37.25
C ALA A 44 8.09 22.63 -35.94
N ALA A 45 8.69 21.43 -35.89
CA ALA A 45 8.77 20.62 -34.68
C ALA A 45 9.76 21.19 -33.65
N ASP A 46 10.87 21.80 -34.11
CA ASP A 46 11.86 22.47 -33.26
C ASP A 46 11.30 23.75 -32.61
N GLU A 47 10.49 24.51 -33.36
CA GLU A 47 9.90 25.78 -32.93
C GLU A 47 8.53 25.62 -32.25
N GLY A 48 7.89 24.46 -32.37
CA GLY A 48 6.58 24.18 -31.76
C GLY A 48 5.37 24.70 -32.55
N CYS A 49 5.50 24.95 -33.85
CA CYS A 49 4.42 25.43 -34.71
C CYS A 49 3.42 24.32 -35.09
N ILE A 50 2.54 23.94 -34.16
CA ILE A 50 1.63 22.78 -34.29
C ILE A 50 0.77 22.83 -35.56
N GLY A 51 0.08 23.95 -35.81
CA GLY A 51 -0.82 24.08 -36.96
C GLY A 51 -0.11 23.85 -38.29
N PHE A 52 1.07 24.47 -38.44
CA PHE A 52 1.92 24.29 -39.61
C PHE A 52 2.44 22.86 -39.75
N ALA A 53 2.87 22.25 -38.64
CA ALA A 53 3.36 20.87 -38.62
C ALA A 53 2.26 19.87 -39.06
N MET A 54 1.02 20.05 -38.59
CA MET A 54 -0.11 19.20 -38.99
C MET A 54 -0.44 19.35 -40.47
N GLU A 55 -0.48 20.57 -41.00
CA GLU A 55 -0.72 20.80 -42.43
C GLU A 55 0.40 20.20 -43.27
N MET A 56 1.66 20.34 -42.85
CA MET A 56 2.80 19.72 -43.54
C MET A 56 2.71 18.19 -43.54
N MET A 57 2.30 17.57 -42.43
CA MET A 57 2.08 16.12 -42.38
C MET A 57 0.93 15.65 -43.28
N LYS A 58 -0.14 16.44 -43.41
CA LYS A 58 -1.23 16.13 -44.36
C LYS A 58 -0.76 16.21 -45.81
N LEU A 59 0.02 17.25 -46.14
CA LEU A 59 0.52 17.45 -47.51
C LEU A 59 1.58 16.41 -47.89
N LYS A 60 2.49 16.09 -46.97
CA LYS A 60 3.57 15.13 -47.22
C LYS A 60 3.91 14.29 -45.97
N PRO A 61 3.19 13.17 -45.73
CA PRO A 61 3.41 12.32 -44.56
C PRO A 61 4.83 11.75 -44.44
N SER A 62 5.55 11.56 -45.56
CA SER A 62 6.93 11.04 -45.57
C SER A 62 7.90 11.88 -44.75
N PHE A 63 7.64 13.18 -44.59
CA PHE A 63 8.51 14.07 -43.81
C PHE A 63 8.53 13.72 -42.32
N ALA A 64 7.50 13.06 -41.80
CA ALA A 64 7.45 12.68 -40.38
C ALA A 64 8.50 11.62 -40.00
N ARG A 65 9.00 10.87 -41.00
CA ARG A 65 9.99 9.78 -40.82
C ARG A 65 11.37 10.13 -41.36
N LYS A 66 11.51 11.22 -42.13
CA LYS A 66 12.80 11.73 -42.62
C LYS A 66 13.70 12.12 -41.46
N LEU A 67 15.01 11.93 -41.65
CA LEU A 67 16.03 12.36 -40.70
C LEU A 67 16.71 13.63 -41.21
N ASN A 68 16.95 14.57 -40.31
CA ASN A 68 17.78 15.74 -40.60
C ASN A 68 19.28 15.35 -40.61
N GLN A 69 20.16 16.34 -40.80
CA GLN A 69 21.60 16.13 -40.82
C GLN A 69 22.19 15.69 -39.46
N GLN A 70 21.44 15.87 -38.37
CA GLN A 70 21.81 15.37 -37.04
C GLN A 70 21.35 13.92 -36.83
N GLY A 71 20.61 13.34 -37.79
CA GLY A 71 20.02 12.01 -37.68
C GLY A 71 18.74 11.98 -36.84
N LEU A 72 18.08 13.12 -36.63
CA LEU A 72 16.86 13.22 -35.83
C LEU A 72 15.66 13.37 -36.75
N SER A 73 14.56 12.69 -36.42
CA SER A 73 13.25 12.94 -37.07
C SER A 73 12.50 14.08 -36.36
N PRO A 74 11.42 14.62 -36.94
CA PRO A 74 10.68 15.73 -36.33
C PRO A 74 10.17 15.43 -34.91
N ILE A 75 9.74 14.19 -34.63
CA ILE A 75 9.30 13.81 -33.28
C ILE A 75 10.46 13.77 -32.26
N HIS A 76 11.69 13.48 -32.70
CA HIS A 76 12.86 13.55 -31.83
C HIS A 76 13.18 14.98 -31.43
N LEU A 77 13.13 15.93 -32.38
CA LEU A 77 13.32 17.37 -32.09
C LEU A 77 12.24 17.89 -31.12
N ALA A 78 10.97 17.53 -31.34
CA ALA A 78 9.89 17.90 -30.44
C ALA A 78 10.11 17.35 -29.01
N LEU A 79 10.65 16.14 -28.87
CA LEU A 79 11.00 15.56 -27.57
C LEU A 79 12.20 16.25 -26.92
N GLU A 80 13.22 16.62 -27.71
CA GLU A 80 14.38 17.39 -27.24
C GLU A 80 13.99 18.75 -26.68
N LYS A 81 13.03 19.42 -27.30
CA LYS A 81 12.51 20.71 -26.85
C LYS A 81 11.46 20.62 -25.75
N GLY A 82 11.02 19.42 -25.36
CA GLY A 82 9.95 19.24 -24.37
C GLY A 82 8.58 19.70 -24.86
N LEU A 83 8.34 19.71 -26.17
CA LEU A 83 7.09 20.17 -26.79
C LEU A 83 6.01 19.07 -26.74
N LYS A 84 5.50 18.80 -25.54
CA LYS A 84 4.51 17.74 -25.26
C LYS A 84 3.33 17.73 -26.25
N GLU A 85 2.68 18.87 -26.43
CA GLU A 85 1.48 18.96 -27.27
C GLU A 85 1.81 18.62 -28.74
N MET A 86 2.97 19.06 -29.25
CA MET A 86 3.43 18.70 -30.60
C MET A 86 3.58 17.18 -30.74
N VAL A 87 4.22 16.54 -29.76
CA VAL A 87 4.40 15.07 -29.73
C VAL A 87 3.04 14.36 -29.71
N LEU A 88 2.10 14.80 -28.88
CA LEU A 88 0.76 14.22 -28.83
C LEU A 88 0.03 14.34 -30.17
N ARG A 89 0.14 15.49 -30.86
CA ARG A 89 -0.44 15.68 -32.18
C ARG A 89 0.20 14.79 -33.25
N PHE A 90 1.53 14.62 -33.22
CA PHE A 90 2.20 13.66 -34.10
C PHE A 90 1.67 12.24 -33.89
N LEU A 91 1.53 11.79 -32.65
CA LEU A 91 1.00 10.45 -32.34
C LEU A 91 -0.49 10.28 -32.68
N GLN A 92 -1.27 11.36 -32.68
CA GLN A 92 -2.66 11.32 -33.15
C GLN A 92 -2.73 11.13 -34.67
N MET A 93 -1.81 11.72 -35.43
CA MET A 93 -1.75 11.57 -36.88
C MET A 93 -1.20 10.21 -37.30
N ASP A 94 -0.11 9.76 -36.67
CA ASP A 94 0.54 8.49 -36.97
C ASP A 94 1.15 7.90 -35.70
N LYS A 95 0.54 6.82 -35.21
CA LYS A 95 0.95 6.11 -33.99
C LYS A 95 2.28 5.38 -34.17
N ASP A 96 2.64 5.01 -35.40
CA ASP A 96 3.86 4.26 -35.68
C ASP A 96 5.11 5.16 -35.55
N LEU A 97 4.93 6.48 -35.43
CA LEU A 97 6.01 7.42 -35.14
C LEU A 97 6.71 7.12 -33.81
N VAL A 98 6.08 6.42 -32.86
CA VAL A 98 6.71 5.99 -31.60
C VAL A 98 7.92 5.07 -31.78
N ARG A 99 8.05 4.40 -32.94
CA ARG A 99 9.13 3.46 -33.25
C ARG A 99 10.07 3.95 -34.35
N VAL A 100 9.97 5.21 -34.77
CA VAL A 100 10.90 5.79 -35.75
C VAL A 100 12.30 5.81 -35.15
N THR A 101 13.28 5.27 -35.87
CA THR A 101 14.67 5.24 -35.43
C THR A 101 15.41 6.47 -35.93
N GLY A 102 16.01 7.23 -35.01
CA GLY A 102 16.95 8.30 -35.31
C GLY A 102 18.40 7.81 -35.31
N LYS A 103 19.31 8.73 -34.99
CA LYS A 103 20.75 8.48 -34.84
C LYS A 103 20.99 7.34 -33.86
N ASN A 104 21.95 6.45 -34.18
CA ASN A 104 22.29 5.26 -33.38
C ASN A 104 21.12 4.28 -33.18
N GLY A 105 20.07 4.35 -34.01
CA GLY A 105 18.87 3.54 -33.83
C GLY A 105 18.05 3.92 -32.60
N GLU A 106 18.29 5.09 -32.00
CA GLU A 106 17.49 5.57 -30.88
C GLU A 106 16.04 5.80 -31.34
N THR A 107 15.08 5.34 -30.54
CA THR A 107 13.64 5.58 -30.77
C THR A 107 13.21 6.75 -29.89
N PRO A 108 12.04 7.37 -30.15
CA PRO A 108 11.46 8.35 -29.25
C PRO A 108 11.41 7.91 -27.78
N LEU A 109 11.14 6.64 -27.50
CA LEU A 109 11.16 6.10 -26.14
C LEU A 109 12.57 6.11 -25.52
N HIS A 110 13.61 5.77 -26.29
CA HIS A 110 15.00 5.90 -25.85
C HIS A 110 15.34 7.36 -25.52
N TYR A 111 14.86 8.30 -26.34
CA TYR A 111 15.07 9.73 -26.11
C TYR A 111 14.42 10.23 -24.81
N ILE A 112 13.19 9.78 -24.51
CA ILE A 112 12.53 10.05 -23.23
C ILE A 112 13.33 9.48 -22.05
N CYS A 113 13.93 8.29 -22.22
CA CYS A 113 14.77 7.69 -21.18
C CYS A 113 16.07 8.46 -20.92
N LYS A 114 16.55 9.23 -21.90
CA LYS A 114 17.73 10.09 -21.81
C LYS A 114 17.40 11.44 -21.15
N VAL A 115 16.37 12.12 -21.66
CA VAL A 115 15.98 13.49 -21.23
C VAL A 115 15.14 13.51 -19.96
N GLY A 116 14.45 12.41 -19.62
CA GLY A 116 13.58 12.32 -18.44
C GLY A 116 12.09 12.48 -18.79
N ASN A 117 11.21 11.99 -17.91
CA ASN A 117 9.76 11.98 -18.16
C ASN A 117 9.07 13.24 -17.59
N HIS A 118 9.44 14.42 -18.09
CA HIS A 118 8.95 15.70 -17.57
C HIS A 118 7.43 15.92 -17.72
N ASP A 119 6.75 15.14 -18.57
CA ASP A 119 5.36 15.41 -18.97
C ASP A 119 4.44 14.19 -19.05
N SER A 120 4.83 13.07 -18.42
CA SER A 120 4.14 11.79 -18.50
C SER A 120 4.01 11.22 -19.92
N LEU A 121 4.87 11.65 -20.85
CA LEU A 121 4.93 11.16 -22.22
C LEU A 121 5.25 9.67 -22.28
N LEU A 122 6.08 9.17 -21.36
CA LEU A 122 6.45 7.75 -21.31
C LEU A 122 5.22 6.83 -21.22
N GLU A 123 4.25 7.18 -20.37
CA GLU A 123 3.02 6.40 -20.24
C GLU A 123 2.16 6.44 -21.50
N THR A 124 2.11 7.60 -22.16
CA THR A 124 1.36 7.76 -23.42
C THR A 124 1.96 6.91 -24.53
N PHE A 125 3.29 6.87 -24.66
CA PHE A 125 3.98 6.03 -25.65
C PHE A 125 3.74 4.55 -25.40
N LEU A 126 3.86 4.11 -24.13
CA LEU A 126 3.62 2.72 -23.75
C LEU A 126 2.15 2.30 -23.87
N LYS A 127 1.20 3.23 -23.72
CA LYS A 127 -0.23 2.99 -24.00
C LYS A 127 -0.50 2.91 -25.51
N ALA A 128 0.15 3.75 -26.31
CA ALA A 128 -0.02 3.77 -27.76
C ALA A 128 0.58 2.52 -28.43
N CYS A 129 1.78 2.11 -28.02
CA CYS A 129 2.44 0.90 -28.50
C CYS A 129 3.22 0.23 -27.35
N PRO A 130 2.66 -0.80 -26.70
CA PRO A 130 3.35 -1.51 -25.61
C PRO A 130 4.66 -2.17 -26.03
N ASP A 131 4.79 -2.55 -27.31
CA ASP A 131 5.94 -3.28 -27.83
C ASP A 131 7.17 -2.40 -28.04
N CYS A 132 7.03 -1.07 -28.04
CA CYS A 132 8.17 -0.15 -28.20
C CYS A 132 9.19 -0.25 -27.05
N ILE A 133 8.82 -0.87 -25.92
CA ILE A 133 9.75 -1.10 -24.80
C ILE A 133 10.83 -2.14 -25.10
N ARG A 134 10.60 -3.00 -26.11
CA ARG A 134 11.54 -4.06 -26.53
C ARG A 134 12.52 -3.61 -27.61
N ASP A 135 12.29 -2.42 -28.17
CA ASP A 135 13.17 -1.82 -29.17
C ASP A 135 14.55 -1.58 -28.56
N VAL A 136 15.57 -1.73 -29.39
CA VAL A 136 16.97 -1.54 -29.00
C VAL A 136 17.67 -0.62 -29.97
N THR A 137 18.69 0.06 -29.47
CA THR A 137 19.61 0.85 -30.30
C THR A 137 20.55 -0.05 -31.12
N THR A 138 21.39 0.55 -31.96
CA THR A 138 22.42 -0.17 -32.72
C THR A 138 23.41 -0.93 -31.84
N GLU A 139 23.65 -0.45 -30.62
CA GLU A 139 24.52 -1.07 -29.61
C GLU A 139 23.74 -2.04 -28.70
N ASN A 140 22.58 -2.51 -29.15
CA ASN A 140 21.68 -3.39 -28.42
C ASN A 140 21.24 -2.84 -27.03
N ARG A 141 21.31 -1.53 -26.82
CA ARG A 141 20.89 -0.89 -25.56
C ARG A 141 19.36 -0.81 -25.54
N SER A 142 18.76 -1.34 -24.48
CA SER A 142 17.32 -1.15 -24.22
C SER A 142 17.02 0.11 -23.42
N ALA A 143 15.73 0.46 -23.31
CA ALA A 143 15.26 1.58 -22.50
C ALA A 143 15.79 1.57 -21.05
N LEU A 144 15.94 0.38 -20.44
CA LEU A 144 16.48 0.24 -19.08
C LEU A 144 17.97 0.63 -19.02
N HIS A 145 18.75 0.32 -20.06
CA HIS A 145 20.17 0.71 -20.15
C HIS A 145 20.30 2.23 -20.27
N ILE A 146 19.53 2.84 -21.17
CA ILE A 146 19.57 4.30 -21.38
C ILE A 146 19.12 5.06 -20.12
N ALA A 147 18.07 4.58 -19.44
CA ALA A 147 17.62 5.18 -18.18
C ALA A 147 18.69 5.07 -17.08
N ALA A 148 19.34 3.90 -16.95
CA ALA A 148 20.44 3.69 -16.02
C ALA A 148 21.65 4.56 -16.36
N GLU A 149 22.03 4.69 -17.63
CA GLU A 149 23.15 5.53 -18.05
C GLU A 149 22.93 7.01 -17.69
N ASN A 150 21.70 7.50 -17.91
CA ASN A 150 21.33 8.89 -17.66
C ASN A 150 20.81 9.16 -16.23
N LYS A 151 20.94 8.20 -15.30
CA LYS A 151 20.54 8.30 -13.89
C LYS A 151 19.04 8.62 -13.67
N ARG A 152 18.16 8.23 -14.59
CA ARG A 152 16.72 8.53 -14.56
C ARG A 152 15.91 7.51 -13.76
N LEU A 153 15.90 7.65 -12.44
CA LEU A 153 15.25 6.69 -11.53
C LEU A 153 13.73 6.70 -11.67
N ASP A 154 13.16 7.88 -11.91
CA ASP A 154 11.75 8.14 -12.21
C ASP A 154 11.28 7.35 -13.44
N VAL A 155 12.00 7.45 -14.55
CA VAL A 155 11.74 6.70 -15.79
C VAL A 155 11.86 5.19 -15.53
N LEU A 156 12.93 4.76 -14.85
CA LEU A 156 13.19 3.36 -14.57
C LEU A 156 12.05 2.72 -13.74
N GLN A 157 11.49 3.44 -12.76
CA GLN A 157 10.36 2.96 -11.97
C GLN A 157 9.10 2.72 -12.83
N ILE A 158 8.81 3.63 -13.76
CA ILE A 158 7.65 3.50 -14.66
C ILE A 158 7.88 2.33 -15.63
N LEU A 159 9.05 2.24 -16.26
CA LEU A 159 9.39 1.14 -17.17
C LEU A 159 9.25 -0.22 -16.48
N ILE A 160 9.81 -0.37 -15.27
CA ILE A 160 9.71 -1.61 -14.49
C ILE A 160 8.25 -1.93 -14.12
N ARG A 161 7.47 -0.93 -13.70
CA ARG A 161 6.05 -1.11 -13.37
C ARG A 161 5.26 -1.64 -14.56
N MET A 162 5.57 -1.16 -15.75
CA MET A 162 4.93 -1.59 -17.00
C MET A 162 5.41 -2.97 -17.44
N LEU A 163 6.71 -3.26 -17.31
CA LEU A 163 7.30 -4.56 -17.65
C LEU A 163 6.85 -5.69 -16.72
N LYS A 164 6.62 -5.44 -15.43
CA LYS A 164 6.21 -6.46 -14.44
C LYS A 164 4.95 -7.24 -14.83
N LYS A 165 4.11 -6.68 -15.70
CA LYS A 165 2.87 -7.31 -16.19
C LYS A 165 3.07 -8.19 -17.43
N LYS A 166 4.30 -8.30 -17.94
CA LYS A 166 4.62 -8.98 -19.21
C LYS A 166 5.45 -10.24 -18.97
N ASP A 167 5.23 -11.25 -19.78
CA ASP A 167 5.91 -12.55 -19.64
C ASP A 167 7.42 -12.47 -19.89
N TYR A 168 7.86 -11.55 -20.76
CA TYR A 168 9.26 -11.26 -21.05
C TYR A 168 9.95 -10.33 -20.03
N TYR A 169 9.33 -10.06 -18.88
CA TYR A 169 9.87 -9.19 -17.83
C TYR A 169 11.32 -9.54 -17.43
N ARG A 170 11.57 -10.84 -17.19
CA ARG A 170 12.89 -11.31 -16.74
C ARG A 170 13.95 -11.20 -17.84
N GLU A 171 13.56 -11.41 -19.09
CA GLU A 171 14.45 -11.29 -20.24
C GLU A 171 14.84 -9.82 -20.41
N GLU A 172 13.90 -8.88 -20.29
CA GLU A 172 14.17 -7.46 -20.48
C GLU A 172 15.04 -6.86 -19.37
N VAL A 173 14.77 -7.21 -18.10
CA VAL A 173 15.58 -6.74 -16.96
C VAL A 173 17.02 -7.23 -17.03
N ASN A 174 17.26 -8.40 -17.63
CA ASN A 174 18.57 -9.01 -17.78
C ASN A 174 19.14 -8.93 -19.20
N ARG A 175 18.51 -8.14 -20.08
CA ARG A 175 19.02 -7.93 -21.43
C ARG A 175 20.43 -7.34 -21.31
N LYS A 176 21.29 -7.75 -22.23
CA LYS A 176 22.67 -7.27 -22.33
C LYS A 176 22.79 -6.34 -23.53
N ASP A 177 23.54 -5.25 -23.37
CA ASP A 177 23.98 -4.42 -24.49
C ASP A 177 25.12 -5.09 -25.28
N GLU A 178 25.68 -4.39 -26.28
CA GLU A 178 26.77 -4.87 -27.14
C GLU A 178 28.04 -5.26 -26.36
N ASP A 179 28.32 -4.58 -25.23
CA ASP A 179 29.44 -4.89 -24.33
C ASP A 179 29.10 -6.02 -23.34
N GLY A 180 27.92 -6.62 -23.45
CA GLY A 180 27.43 -7.64 -22.53
C GLY A 180 26.95 -7.09 -21.18
N ASN A 181 26.94 -5.76 -20.98
CA ASN A 181 26.49 -5.15 -19.74
C ASN A 181 24.98 -5.21 -19.63
N THR A 182 24.48 -5.52 -18.43
CA THR A 182 23.06 -5.32 -18.09
C THR A 182 22.86 -3.94 -17.47
N ALA A 183 21.60 -3.47 -17.36
CA ALA A 183 21.28 -2.25 -16.63
C ALA A 183 21.82 -2.24 -15.18
N LEU A 184 22.01 -3.41 -14.55
CA LEU A 184 22.62 -3.55 -13.24
C LEU A 184 24.13 -3.21 -13.26
N HIS A 185 24.86 -3.58 -14.31
CA HIS A 185 26.27 -3.21 -14.49
C HIS A 185 26.42 -1.69 -14.66
N ILE A 186 25.56 -1.07 -15.46
CA ILE A 186 25.54 0.39 -15.64
C ILE A 186 25.24 1.11 -14.32
N ALA A 187 24.24 0.64 -13.57
CA ALA A 187 23.90 1.21 -12.26
C ALA A 187 25.04 1.05 -11.23
N ALA A 188 25.77 -0.07 -11.28
CA ALA A 188 26.94 -0.32 -10.44
C ALA A 188 28.10 0.63 -10.78
N ARG A 189 28.43 0.77 -12.09
CA ARG A 189 29.45 1.68 -12.62
C ARG A 189 29.20 3.13 -12.22
N ASN A 190 27.95 3.59 -12.36
CA ASN A 190 27.57 5.00 -12.14
C ASN A 190 27.21 5.33 -10.68
N THR A 191 27.46 4.40 -9.75
CA THR A 191 27.20 4.53 -8.32
C THR A 191 25.75 4.86 -7.93
N GLN A 192 24.78 4.26 -8.63
CA GLN A 192 23.36 4.58 -8.48
C GLN A 192 22.67 3.65 -7.48
N ILE A 193 22.85 3.95 -6.20
CA ILE A 193 22.38 3.13 -5.08
C ILE A 193 20.88 2.79 -5.16
N GLN A 194 20.03 3.76 -5.47
CA GLN A 194 18.58 3.54 -5.54
C GLN A 194 18.17 2.71 -6.76
N MET A 195 18.80 2.93 -7.91
CA MET A 195 18.55 2.11 -9.10
C MET A 195 19.01 0.67 -8.89
N LEU A 196 20.16 0.48 -8.26
CA LEU A 196 20.69 -0.82 -7.94
C LEU A 196 19.77 -1.60 -7.00
N LYS A 197 19.24 -0.95 -5.95
CA LYS A 197 18.19 -1.53 -5.08
C LYS A 197 16.92 -1.87 -5.87
N LEU A 198 16.47 -0.99 -6.75
CA LEU A 198 15.27 -1.21 -7.56
C LEU A 198 15.44 -2.41 -8.50
N LEU A 199 16.55 -2.49 -9.24
CA LEU A 199 16.86 -3.60 -10.15
C LEU A 199 17.00 -4.93 -9.39
N LEU A 200 17.66 -4.96 -8.24
CA LEU A 200 17.76 -6.16 -7.41
C LEU A 200 16.39 -6.59 -6.85
N SER A 201 15.55 -5.64 -6.41
CA SER A 201 14.17 -5.94 -5.99
C SER A 201 13.32 -6.53 -7.12
N CYS A 202 13.74 -6.28 -8.37
CA CYS A 202 13.15 -6.77 -9.60
C CYS A 202 13.73 -8.12 -10.07
N LYS A 203 14.53 -8.79 -9.23
CA LYS A 203 15.21 -10.04 -9.55
C LYS A 203 16.15 -9.94 -10.76
N ALA A 204 16.79 -8.78 -10.95
CA ALA A 204 17.94 -8.68 -11.84
C ALA A 204 19.02 -9.69 -11.40
N ASP A 205 19.62 -10.36 -12.37
CA ASP A 205 20.67 -11.34 -12.13
C ASP A 205 21.98 -10.63 -11.77
N LYS A 206 22.32 -10.71 -10.49
CA LYS A 206 23.56 -10.15 -9.94
C LYS A 206 24.82 -10.94 -10.35
N HIS A 207 24.66 -12.14 -10.90
CA HIS A 207 25.75 -13.01 -11.34
C HIS A 207 25.96 -12.98 -12.86
N ALA A 208 25.13 -12.25 -13.60
CA ALA A 208 25.35 -12.02 -15.01
C ALA A 208 26.71 -11.34 -15.21
N THR A 209 27.50 -11.86 -16.15
CA THR A 209 28.80 -11.31 -16.54
C THR A 209 28.68 -10.54 -17.86
N ASN A 210 29.45 -9.46 -17.99
CA ASN A 210 29.62 -8.75 -19.25
C ASN A 210 30.66 -9.44 -20.16
N GLN A 211 30.95 -8.85 -21.33
CA GLN A 211 31.90 -9.43 -22.30
C GLN A 211 33.33 -9.52 -21.74
N ALA A 212 33.68 -8.68 -20.75
CA ALA A 212 34.95 -8.73 -20.03
C ALA A 212 34.98 -9.78 -18.91
N GLY A 213 33.91 -10.56 -18.72
CA GLY A 213 33.79 -11.55 -17.64
C GLY A 213 33.52 -10.96 -16.26
N LEU A 214 33.21 -9.66 -16.18
CA LEU A 214 32.96 -8.95 -14.92
C LEU A 214 31.47 -9.00 -14.58
N THR A 215 31.16 -9.28 -13.33
CA THR A 215 29.81 -9.09 -12.76
C THR A 215 29.58 -7.64 -12.38
N ALA A 216 28.32 -7.27 -12.09
CA ALA A 216 28.01 -5.95 -11.55
C ALA A 216 28.76 -5.65 -10.23
N LEU A 217 29.11 -6.67 -9.44
CA LEU A 217 29.92 -6.52 -8.24
C LEU A 217 31.36 -6.14 -8.60
N ASP A 218 31.96 -6.86 -9.56
CA ASP A 218 33.33 -6.59 -9.99
C ASP A 218 33.46 -5.17 -10.59
N VAL A 219 32.45 -4.74 -11.35
CA VAL A 219 32.37 -3.37 -11.86
C VAL A 219 32.29 -2.34 -10.72
N ALA A 220 31.50 -2.61 -9.67
CA ALA A 220 31.42 -1.74 -8.50
C ALA A 220 32.75 -1.69 -7.71
N GLU A 221 33.49 -2.80 -7.66
CA GLU A 221 34.81 -2.92 -7.03
C GLU A 221 35.88 -2.13 -7.79
N GLN A 222 35.90 -2.22 -9.13
CA GLN A 222 36.81 -1.43 -9.97
C GLN A 222 36.63 0.09 -9.79
N HIS A 223 35.38 0.53 -9.59
CA HIS A 223 35.06 1.95 -9.37
C HIS A 223 35.11 2.35 -7.88
N ASN A 224 35.58 1.47 -6.99
CA ASN A 224 35.72 1.67 -5.55
C ASN A 224 34.42 2.18 -4.86
N ASN A 225 33.27 1.69 -5.31
CA ASN A 225 31.97 2.13 -4.82
C ASN A 225 31.49 1.27 -3.64
N ARG A 226 31.94 1.64 -2.44
CA ARG A 226 31.68 0.92 -1.18
C ARG A 226 30.21 0.59 -0.93
N GLU A 227 29.31 1.53 -1.24
CA GLU A 227 27.88 1.36 -1.00
C GLU A 227 27.23 0.37 -1.99
N SER A 228 27.56 0.45 -3.28
CA SER A 228 27.08 -0.58 -4.24
C SER A 228 27.67 -1.95 -3.95
N ILE A 229 28.96 -2.03 -3.56
CA ILE A 229 29.61 -3.28 -3.15
C ILE A 229 28.85 -3.90 -1.97
N ARG A 230 28.51 -3.10 -0.94
CA ARG A 230 27.74 -3.56 0.22
C ARG A 230 26.38 -4.14 -0.18
N ILE A 231 25.68 -3.49 -1.10
CA ILE A 231 24.35 -3.94 -1.55
C ILE A 231 24.46 -5.21 -2.40
N LEU A 232 25.43 -5.28 -3.32
CA LEU A 232 25.63 -6.42 -4.23
C LEU A 232 26.17 -7.67 -3.50
N ARG A 233 27.05 -7.51 -2.50
CA ARG A 233 27.55 -8.60 -1.64
C ARG A 233 26.48 -9.19 -0.71
N GLY A 234 25.29 -8.56 -0.61
CA GLY A 234 24.19 -9.06 0.21
C GLY A 234 24.21 -8.56 1.66
N CYS A 235 25.03 -7.55 1.99
CA CYS A 235 24.89 -6.77 3.23
C CYS A 235 23.75 -5.74 3.14
N PHE A 236 22.78 -5.99 2.26
CA PHE A 236 21.46 -5.40 2.33
C PHE A 236 20.70 -6.17 3.42
N ILE A 237 20.13 -5.45 4.39
CA ILE A 237 19.17 -6.01 5.35
C ILE A 237 17.77 -5.77 4.75
N PRO A 238 17.19 -6.69 3.96
CA PRO A 238 15.75 -6.71 3.70
C PRO A 238 15.05 -7.36 4.91
N GLY A 239 15.21 -6.75 6.09
CA GLY A 239 14.91 -7.37 7.39
C GLY A 239 13.43 -7.56 7.71
N VAL A 240 12.49 -7.08 6.89
CA VAL A 240 11.07 -7.08 7.28
C VAL A 240 10.15 -7.74 6.24
N SER A 241 10.50 -7.78 4.95
CA SER A 241 9.60 -8.34 3.93
C SER A 241 9.79 -9.83 3.66
N ASN A 242 11.04 -10.34 3.71
CA ASN A 242 11.32 -11.72 3.33
C ASN A 242 10.95 -12.72 4.44
N ILE A 243 11.17 -12.33 5.71
CA ILE A 243 10.71 -13.08 6.89
C ILE A 243 9.17 -13.08 6.91
N LYS A 244 8.54 -11.92 6.74
CA LYS A 244 7.07 -11.80 6.62
C LYS A 244 6.51 -12.74 5.55
N SER A 245 7.06 -12.75 4.33
CA SER A 245 6.55 -13.62 3.25
C SER A 245 6.76 -15.12 3.49
N LYS A 246 7.84 -15.50 4.18
CA LYS A 246 8.14 -16.91 4.50
C LYS A 246 7.26 -17.42 5.63
N TRP A 247 7.05 -16.60 6.66
CA TRP A 247 6.12 -16.87 7.76
C TRP A 247 4.68 -16.85 7.27
N GLU A 248 4.27 -15.90 6.43
CA GLU A 248 2.94 -15.86 5.80
C GLU A 248 2.66 -17.14 5.00
N LYS A 249 3.63 -17.62 4.21
CA LYS A 249 3.46 -18.88 3.45
C LYS A 249 3.35 -20.11 4.33
N GLN A 250 4.12 -20.18 5.42
CA GLN A 250 4.03 -21.30 6.36
C GLN A 250 2.72 -21.25 7.15
N ILE A 251 2.35 -20.08 7.70
CA ILE A 251 1.10 -19.87 8.44
C ILE A 251 -0.10 -20.15 7.53
N ALA A 252 -0.14 -19.60 6.31
CA ALA A 252 -1.24 -19.85 5.36
C ALA A 252 -1.39 -21.34 5.01
N LYS A 253 -0.30 -22.11 4.94
CA LYS A 253 -0.35 -23.55 4.68
C LYS A 253 -0.98 -24.33 5.83
N TYR A 254 -0.60 -24.04 7.08
CA TYR A 254 -1.16 -24.71 8.25
C TYR A 254 -2.58 -24.26 8.55
N VAL A 255 -2.84 -22.95 8.45
CA VAL A 255 -4.16 -22.34 8.66
C VAL A 255 -5.15 -22.78 7.58
N GLY A 256 -4.73 -22.82 6.30
CA GLY A 256 -5.57 -23.29 5.21
C GLY A 256 -6.06 -24.73 5.40
N LYS A 257 -5.17 -25.61 5.88
CA LYS A 257 -5.51 -27.01 6.18
C LYS A 257 -6.44 -27.16 7.39
N ALA A 258 -6.27 -26.34 8.42
CA ALA A 258 -7.19 -26.32 9.56
C ALA A 258 -8.56 -25.74 9.17
N SER A 259 -8.57 -24.71 8.31
CA SER A 259 -9.81 -24.05 7.87
C SER A 259 -10.66 -24.90 6.94
N SER A 260 -10.06 -25.74 6.08
CA SER A 260 -10.82 -26.65 5.22
C SER A 260 -11.54 -27.68 6.07
N ILE A 261 -10.87 -28.26 7.07
CA ILE A 261 -11.46 -29.30 7.93
C ILE A 261 -12.64 -28.75 8.76
N ILE A 262 -12.60 -27.49 9.17
CA ILE A 262 -13.60 -26.91 10.09
C ILE A 262 -14.77 -26.25 9.36
N PHE A 263 -14.55 -25.68 8.17
CA PHE A 263 -15.54 -24.79 7.52
C PHE A 263 -16.04 -25.27 6.15
N GLU A 264 -15.57 -26.40 5.63
CA GLU A 264 -16.00 -26.96 4.33
C GLU A 264 -17.50 -27.27 4.30
N ASP A 265 -18.05 -27.86 5.36
CA ASP A 265 -19.49 -28.14 5.46
C ASP A 265 -20.34 -26.87 5.66
N LEU A 266 -19.75 -25.82 6.24
CA LEU A 266 -20.44 -24.57 6.56
C LEU A 266 -20.67 -23.69 5.33
N ASP A 267 -19.81 -23.79 4.32
CA ASP A 267 -19.94 -23.06 3.06
C ASP A 267 -21.07 -23.61 2.17
N ASN A 268 -21.52 -24.84 2.42
CA ASN A 268 -22.55 -25.55 1.63
C ASN A 268 -23.97 -25.43 2.21
N ILE A 269 -24.16 -24.63 3.26
CA ILE A 269 -25.47 -24.46 3.92
C ILE A 269 -26.42 -23.61 3.05
N SER A 270 -27.70 -24.00 3.00
CA SER A 270 -28.75 -23.25 2.31
C SER A 270 -28.91 -21.82 2.86
N SER A 271 -29.46 -20.90 2.05
CA SER A 271 -29.70 -19.53 2.53
C SER A 271 -30.64 -19.47 3.73
N ASP A 272 -31.61 -20.39 3.78
CA ASP A 272 -32.68 -20.38 4.76
C ASP A 272 -32.20 -20.97 6.09
N ASP A 273 -31.46 -22.07 6.04
CA ASP A 273 -30.82 -22.67 7.22
C ASP A 273 -29.75 -21.73 7.80
N ARG A 274 -29.01 -21.02 6.95
CA ARG A 274 -28.02 -20.02 7.39
C ARG A 274 -28.69 -18.86 8.12
N ASN A 275 -29.80 -18.34 7.61
CA ASN A 275 -30.53 -17.25 8.26
C ASN A 275 -31.12 -17.71 9.60
N ALA A 276 -31.70 -18.91 9.66
CA ALA A 276 -32.16 -19.50 10.92
C ALA A 276 -31.02 -19.68 11.92
N LEU A 277 -29.87 -20.18 11.46
CA LEU A 277 -28.69 -20.38 12.29
C LEU A 277 -28.14 -19.05 12.81
N LEU A 278 -28.05 -18.00 11.99
CA LEU A 278 -27.63 -16.67 12.42
C LEU A 278 -28.52 -16.09 13.53
N VAL A 279 -29.84 -16.34 13.48
CA VAL A 279 -30.76 -15.93 14.56
C VAL A 279 -30.48 -16.71 15.84
N VAL A 280 -30.34 -18.04 15.75
CA VAL A 280 -30.00 -18.89 16.92
C VAL A 280 -28.67 -18.47 17.54
N LEU A 281 -27.66 -18.18 16.73
CA LEU A 281 -26.35 -17.73 17.20
C LEU A 281 -26.41 -16.33 17.83
N GLY A 282 -27.22 -15.43 17.29
CA GLY A 282 -27.49 -14.13 17.91
C GLY A 282 -28.13 -14.26 19.29
N LEU A 283 -29.08 -15.18 19.46
CA LEU A 283 -29.71 -15.50 20.75
C LEU A 283 -28.72 -16.13 21.74
N LEU A 284 -27.83 -17.00 21.28
CA LEU A 284 -26.78 -17.59 22.12
C LEU A 284 -25.73 -16.54 22.54
N LEU A 285 -25.29 -15.66 21.64
CA LEU A 285 -24.38 -14.55 21.94
C LEU A 285 -24.97 -13.59 22.98
N THR A 286 -26.23 -13.22 22.80
CA THR A 286 -26.92 -12.32 23.74
C THR A 286 -27.21 -13.01 25.07
N GLY A 287 -27.63 -14.28 25.06
CA GLY A 287 -27.88 -15.06 26.27
C GLY A 287 -26.62 -15.27 27.12
N THR A 288 -25.48 -15.59 26.48
CA THR A 288 -24.19 -15.73 27.17
C THR A 288 -23.66 -14.40 27.72
N TYR A 289 -23.88 -13.30 27.01
CA TYR A 289 -23.55 -11.96 27.50
C TYR A 289 -24.39 -11.57 28.72
N GLN A 290 -25.70 -11.84 28.71
CA GLN A 290 -26.57 -11.55 29.85
C GLN A 290 -26.26 -12.42 31.07
N ALA A 291 -25.98 -13.71 30.86
CA ALA A 291 -25.53 -14.62 31.92
C ALA A 291 -24.24 -14.12 32.59
N THR A 292 -23.39 -13.44 31.82
CA THR A 292 -22.15 -12.86 32.32
C THR A 292 -22.38 -11.64 33.21
N LEU A 293 -23.31 -10.76 32.84
CA LEU A 293 -23.65 -9.56 33.62
C LEU A 293 -24.40 -9.90 34.92
N SER A 294 -25.05 -11.06 34.98
CA SER A 294 -25.88 -11.49 36.12
C SER A 294 -25.34 -12.79 36.72
N PRO A 295 -24.17 -12.77 37.40
CA PRO A 295 -23.61 -13.96 38.05
C PRO A 295 -24.60 -14.55 39.07
N PRO A 296 -24.64 -15.89 39.24
CA PRO A 296 -25.47 -16.54 40.26
C PRO A 296 -25.13 -16.07 41.69
N GLY A 297 -26.06 -15.39 42.36
CA GLY A 297 -25.78 -14.79 43.68
C GLY A 297 -25.30 -13.34 43.63
N GLY A 298 -25.25 -12.74 42.43
CA GLY A 298 -25.06 -11.31 42.22
C GLY A 298 -23.63 -10.83 42.37
N VAL A 299 -23.51 -9.50 42.37
CA VAL A 299 -22.27 -8.77 42.61
C VAL A 299 -22.37 -8.01 43.92
N TRP A 300 -21.24 -7.77 44.56
CA TRP A 300 -21.17 -6.98 45.78
C TRP A 300 -21.69 -5.56 45.55
N GLN A 301 -22.86 -5.26 46.13
CA GLN A 301 -23.46 -3.94 46.18
C GLN A 301 -22.94 -3.21 47.43
N GLY A 302 -22.52 -1.96 47.29
CA GLY A 302 -22.03 -1.20 48.43
C GLY A 302 -23.18 -0.88 49.38
N ASP A 303 -23.11 -1.35 50.62
CA ASP A 303 -24.09 -0.98 51.64
C ASP A 303 -23.93 0.51 52.00
N ASN A 304 -25.02 1.27 51.84
CA ASN A 304 -25.12 2.68 52.28
C ASN A 304 -25.57 2.80 53.75
N THR A 305 -25.38 1.78 54.59
CA THR A 305 -25.80 1.84 56.00
C THR A 305 -24.65 2.30 56.90
N GLU A 306 -24.93 3.36 57.65
CA GLU A 306 -23.99 4.17 58.42
C GLU A 306 -23.12 3.39 59.43
N LEU A 307 -21.86 3.85 59.53
CA LEU A 307 -21.03 3.88 60.74
C LEU A 307 -20.97 2.59 61.59
N SER A 308 -20.20 1.59 61.15
CA SER A 308 -19.42 0.80 62.11
C SER A 308 -18.07 0.34 61.54
N LYS A 309 -17.05 0.49 62.38
CA LYS A 309 -15.63 0.28 62.09
C LYS A 309 -15.33 -1.13 61.58
N LYS A 310 -14.87 -1.24 60.33
CA LYS A 310 -13.70 -2.02 59.88
C LYS A 310 -13.46 -1.76 58.39
N SER A 311 -12.21 -1.45 58.05
CA SER A 311 -11.60 -1.39 56.70
C SER A 311 -12.49 -1.94 55.56
N TYR A 312 -13.29 -1.08 54.93
CA TYR A 312 -13.92 -1.41 53.66
C TYR A 312 -12.83 -1.58 52.61
N ASP A 313 -12.61 -2.80 52.14
CA ASP A 313 -11.74 -3.03 51.00
C ASP A 313 -12.48 -2.54 49.74
N ARG A 314 -12.23 -1.27 49.38
CA ARG A 314 -12.85 -0.58 48.21
C ARG A 314 -12.66 -1.37 46.89
N LYS A 315 -11.79 -2.38 46.89
CA LYS A 315 -11.52 -3.34 45.82
C LYS A 315 -12.61 -4.41 45.62
N ALA A 316 -13.60 -4.55 46.50
CA ALA A 316 -14.62 -5.60 46.41
C ALA A 316 -15.91 -5.20 45.66
N LEU A 317 -16.16 -3.89 45.46
CA LEU A 317 -17.37 -3.40 44.81
C LEU A 317 -17.44 -3.84 43.33
N GLY A 318 -18.59 -4.37 42.92
CA GLY A 318 -18.81 -4.84 41.54
C GLY A 318 -18.23 -6.23 41.22
N LYS A 319 -17.48 -6.84 42.15
CA LYS A 319 -17.02 -8.23 42.00
C LYS A 319 -18.14 -9.22 42.34
N SER A 320 -18.06 -10.41 41.75
CA SER A 320 -18.97 -11.52 42.01
C SER A 320 -18.93 -11.96 43.47
N VAL A 321 -20.11 -12.31 44.02
CA VAL A 321 -20.24 -12.90 45.36
C VAL A 321 -19.86 -14.39 45.37
N LEU A 322 -19.78 -15.04 44.19
CA LEU A 322 -19.44 -16.47 44.11
C LEU A 322 -18.02 -16.75 44.63
N HIS A 323 -17.90 -17.88 45.33
CA HIS A 323 -16.60 -18.46 45.63
C HIS A 323 -15.88 -18.87 44.34
N GLN A 324 -14.55 -18.71 44.31
CA GLN A 324 -13.68 -18.87 43.14
C GLN A 324 -13.96 -20.15 42.32
N THR A 325 -14.14 -21.30 42.98
CA THR A 325 -14.40 -22.58 42.31
C THR A 325 -15.71 -22.56 41.51
N TYR A 326 -16.80 -22.06 42.11
CA TYR A 326 -18.10 -22.00 41.45
C TYR A 326 -18.13 -20.92 40.37
N PHE A 327 -17.40 -19.82 40.56
CA PHE A 327 -17.19 -18.80 39.54
C PHE A 327 -16.56 -19.42 38.28
N LEU A 328 -15.45 -20.15 38.42
CA LEU A 328 -14.77 -20.77 37.27
C LEU A 328 -15.61 -21.86 36.61
N ILE A 329 -16.31 -22.70 37.38
CA ILE A 329 -17.20 -23.74 36.85
C ILE A 329 -18.33 -23.13 35.99
N PHE A 330 -18.82 -21.95 36.35
CA PHE A 330 -19.88 -21.27 35.60
C PHE A 330 -19.34 -20.49 34.38
N TYR A 331 -18.27 -19.72 34.57
CA TYR A 331 -17.78 -18.80 33.54
C TYR A 331 -16.93 -19.48 32.46
N ILE A 332 -16.22 -20.58 32.75
CA ILE A 332 -15.44 -21.31 31.73
C ILE A 332 -16.37 -21.85 30.62
N PRO A 333 -17.43 -22.63 30.91
CA PRO A 333 -18.36 -23.08 29.87
C PRO A 333 -19.05 -21.92 29.16
N THR A 334 -19.45 -20.88 29.89
CA THR A 334 -20.10 -19.69 29.32
C THR A 334 -19.19 -19.00 28.29
N TYR A 335 -17.91 -18.86 28.60
CA TYR A 335 -16.91 -18.31 27.68
C TYR A 335 -16.71 -19.20 26.45
N VAL A 336 -16.65 -20.52 26.64
CA VAL A 336 -16.53 -21.48 25.51
C VAL A 336 -17.75 -21.39 24.59
N VAL A 337 -18.96 -21.31 25.12
CA VAL A 337 -20.17 -21.15 24.31
C VAL A 337 -20.14 -19.83 23.56
N PHE A 338 -19.76 -18.72 24.22
CA PHE A 338 -19.60 -17.43 23.56
C PHE A 338 -18.61 -17.51 22.38
N MET A 339 -17.45 -18.12 22.61
CA MET A 339 -16.40 -18.28 21.61
C MET A 339 -16.85 -19.06 20.38
N VAL A 340 -17.41 -20.25 20.59
CA VAL A 340 -17.90 -21.09 19.49
C VAL A 340 -18.98 -20.35 18.70
N THR A 341 -19.91 -19.70 19.39
CA THR A 341 -21.00 -18.95 18.77
C THR A 341 -20.48 -17.74 17.98
N PHE A 342 -19.50 -17.03 18.53
CA PHE A 342 -18.85 -15.87 17.90
C PHE A 342 -18.14 -16.25 16.60
N PHE A 343 -17.33 -17.31 16.63
CA PHE A 343 -16.60 -17.79 15.46
C PHE A 343 -17.54 -18.35 14.39
N LEU A 344 -18.58 -19.07 14.79
CA LEU A 344 -19.59 -19.58 13.85
C LEU A 344 -20.38 -18.45 13.19
N THR A 345 -20.73 -17.40 13.96
CA THR A 345 -21.39 -16.19 13.41
C THR A 345 -20.51 -15.52 12.36
N LEU A 346 -19.23 -15.32 12.66
CA LEU A 346 -18.28 -14.72 11.71
C LEU A 346 -18.09 -15.57 10.45
N ALA A 347 -18.08 -16.89 10.58
CA ALA A 347 -17.93 -17.81 9.45
C ALA A 347 -19.12 -17.76 8.49
N LEU A 348 -20.35 -17.63 9.01
CA LEU A 348 -21.60 -17.55 8.25
C LEU A 348 -21.84 -16.21 7.56
N LEU A 349 -21.09 -15.16 7.92
CA LEU A 349 -21.20 -13.83 7.28
C LEU A 349 -20.51 -13.75 5.90
N LYS A 350 -19.83 -14.81 5.43
CA LYS A 350 -19.12 -14.85 4.13
C LYS A 350 -19.95 -14.38 2.93
N PRO A 351 -21.24 -14.78 2.77
CA PRO A 351 -22.01 -14.48 1.55
C PRO A 351 -22.52 -13.04 1.46
N PHE A 352 -22.40 -12.24 2.52
CA PHE A 352 -22.91 -10.87 2.54
C PHE A 352 -22.01 -9.92 1.73
N PRO A 353 -22.57 -8.82 1.17
CA PRO A 353 -21.81 -7.79 0.48
C PRO A 353 -20.65 -7.26 1.32
N HIS A 354 -19.51 -6.97 0.67
CA HIS A 354 -18.24 -6.69 1.33
C HIS A 354 -18.32 -5.57 2.38
N GLY A 355 -19.04 -4.48 2.08
CA GLY A 355 -19.23 -3.36 3.01
C GLY A 355 -20.05 -3.74 4.25
N PHE A 356 -21.21 -4.39 4.05
CA PHE A 356 -22.09 -4.81 5.13
C PHE A 356 -21.42 -5.86 6.04
N LYS A 357 -20.73 -6.83 5.44
CA LYS A 357 -19.93 -7.84 6.14
C LYS A 357 -18.89 -7.18 7.06
N LYS A 358 -18.09 -6.23 6.53
CA LYS A 358 -17.06 -5.51 7.32
C LYS A 358 -17.68 -4.77 8.51
N THR A 359 -18.78 -4.06 8.31
CA THR A 359 -19.46 -3.33 9.39
C THR A 359 -19.91 -4.24 10.52
N ILE A 360 -20.56 -5.37 10.21
CA ILE A 360 -20.98 -6.34 11.23
C ILE A 360 -19.78 -6.95 11.95
N GLN A 361 -18.69 -7.26 11.24
CA GLN A 361 -17.49 -7.83 11.84
C GLN A 361 -16.79 -6.87 12.82
N VAL A 362 -16.82 -5.57 12.54
CA VAL A 362 -16.31 -4.54 13.45
C VAL A 362 -17.19 -4.45 14.70
N LEU A 363 -18.52 -4.42 14.52
CA LEU A 363 -19.47 -4.42 15.64
C LEU A 363 -19.32 -5.66 16.54
N LEU A 364 -19.18 -6.84 15.94
CA LEU A 364 -18.92 -8.09 16.66
C LEU A 364 -17.59 -8.04 17.42
N ALA A 365 -16.53 -7.46 16.85
CA ALA A 365 -15.25 -7.30 17.55
C ALA A 365 -15.40 -6.43 18.81
N PHE A 366 -16.10 -5.29 18.72
CA PHE A 366 -16.42 -4.47 19.89
C PHE A 366 -17.28 -5.21 20.92
N PHE A 367 -18.26 -5.99 20.46
CA PHE A 367 -19.09 -6.81 21.35
C PHE A 367 -18.26 -7.85 22.13
N ALA A 368 -17.30 -8.49 21.48
CA ALA A 368 -16.37 -9.41 22.13
C ALA A 368 -15.45 -8.73 23.15
N VAL A 369 -14.98 -7.51 22.85
CA VAL A 369 -14.21 -6.69 23.82
C VAL A 369 -15.07 -6.37 25.05
N CYS A 370 -16.32 -5.92 24.85
CA CYS A 370 -17.23 -5.63 25.95
C CYS A 370 -17.52 -6.87 26.81
N PHE A 371 -17.69 -8.03 26.18
CA PHE A 371 -17.92 -9.30 26.87
C PHE A 371 -16.72 -9.65 27.76
N ASP A 372 -15.52 -9.65 27.20
CA ASP A 372 -14.28 -9.96 27.91
C ASP A 372 -14.01 -8.99 29.07
N GLN A 373 -14.30 -7.70 28.85
CA GLN A 373 -14.23 -6.69 29.89
C GLN A 373 -15.21 -6.92 31.04
N SER A 374 -16.46 -7.24 30.73
CA SER A 374 -17.46 -7.48 31.76
C SER A 374 -17.07 -8.63 32.70
N ILE A 375 -16.50 -9.72 32.16
CA ILE A 375 -15.97 -10.84 32.96
C ILE A 375 -14.78 -10.39 33.80
N SER A 376 -13.84 -9.66 33.19
CA SER A 376 -12.64 -9.16 33.86
C SER A 376 -12.98 -8.31 35.10
N PHE A 377 -14.01 -7.46 35.01
CA PHE A 377 -14.46 -6.63 36.13
C PHE A 377 -15.18 -7.43 37.23
N ILE A 378 -15.99 -8.43 36.86
CA ILE A 378 -16.79 -9.22 37.81
C ILE A 378 -15.94 -10.26 38.56
N THR A 379 -14.75 -10.57 38.06
CA THR A 379 -13.94 -11.66 38.59
C THR A 379 -13.52 -11.44 40.07
N PRO A 380 -13.80 -12.41 40.98
CA PRO A 380 -13.61 -12.20 42.41
C PRO A 380 -12.14 -12.16 42.84
N THR A 381 -11.29 -13.02 42.25
CA THR A 381 -9.88 -13.20 42.65
C THR A 381 -8.90 -13.05 41.50
N GLU A 382 -7.66 -12.66 41.80
CA GLU A 382 -6.57 -12.56 40.82
C GLU A 382 -6.27 -13.89 40.10
N PHE A 383 -6.46 -15.02 40.79
CA PHE A 383 -6.29 -16.33 40.17
C PHE A 383 -7.36 -16.60 39.12
N ALA A 384 -8.64 -16.35 39.45
CA ALA A 384 -9.72 -16.52 38.49
C ALA A 384 -9.52 -15.58 37.28
N TYR A 385 -9.02 -14.37 37.53
CA TYR A 385 -8.73 -13.40 36.47
C TYR A 385 -7.68 -13.95 35.50
N LYS A 386 -6.56 -14.48 36.02
CA LYS A 386 -5.53 -15.13 35.20
C LYS A 386 -6.06 -16.31 34.39
N VAL A 387 -6.97 -17.11 34.95
CA VAL A 387 -7.61 -18.20 34.20
C VAL A 387 -8.46 -17.65 33.05
N MET A 388 -9.25 -16.60 33.29
CA MET A 388 -10.07 -15.98 32.23
C MET A 388 -9.21 -15.35 31.13
N VAL A 389 -8.06 -14.75 31.45
CA VAL A 389 -7.11 -14.20 30.46
C VAL A 389 -6.61 -15.26 29.47
N VAL A 390 -6.46 -16.53 29.89
CA VAL A 390 -6.10 -17.63 28.97
C VAL A 390 -7.16 -17.78 27.87
N PHE A 391 -8.44 -17.65 28.21
CA PHE A 391 -9.53 -17.70 27.24
C PHE A 391 -9.56 -16.44 26.36
N SER A 392 -9.24 -15.26 26.89
CA SER A 392 -9.09 -14.03 26.10
C SER A 392 -7.96 -14.12 25.08
N LEU A 393 -6.83 -14.73 25.44
CA LEU A 393 -5.74 -15.01 24.50
C LEU A 393 -6.14 -16.02 23.43
N LEU A 394 -6.89 -17.06 23.82
CA LEU A 394 -7.44 -18.04 22.87
C LEU A 394 -8.38 -17.37 21.86
N LEU A 395 -9.22 -16.42 22.30
CA LEU A 395 -10.14 -15.65 21.42
C LEU A 395 -9.37 -14.90 20.34
N PHE A 396 -8.27 -14.28 20.70
CA PHE A 396 -7.44 -13.55 19.75
C PHE A 396 -6.65 -14.43 18.81
N VAL A 397 -6.06 -15.52 19.29
CA VAL A 397 -5.37 -16.48 18.43
C VAL A 397 -6.35 -17.05 17.40
N LEU A 398 -7.56 -17.40 17.80
CA LEU A 398 -8.59 -17.90 16.87
C LEU A 398 -9.07 -16.81 15.88
N THR A 399 -9.17 -15.56 16.30
CA THR A 399 -9.50 -14.44 15.41
C THR A 399 -8.40 -14.18 14.38
N LEU A 400 -7.13 -14.26 14.79
CA LEU A 400 -5.98 -14.19 13.89
C LEU A 400 -6.02 -15.33 12.86
N VAL A 401 -6.33 -16.55 13.29
CA VAL A 401 -6.51 -17.69 12.37
C VAL A 401 -7.60 -17.38 11.35
N MET A 402 -8.74 -16.83 11.77
CA MET A 402 -9.82 -16.50 10.83
C MET A 402 -9.50 -15.33 9.88
N PHE A 403 -8.66 -14.38 10.29
CA PHE A 403 -8.16 -13.32 9.42
C PHE A 403 -7.37 -13.87 8.23
N PHE A 404 -6.47 -14.82 8.48
CA PHE A 404 -5.70 -15.48 7.42
C PHE A 404 -6.56 -16.35 6.48
N THR A 405 -7.83 -16.60 6.83
CA THR A 405 -8.80 -17.33 5.99
C THR A 405 -9.77 -16.40 5.25
N ASP A 406 -9.51 -15.09 5.23
CA ASP A 406 -10.38 -14.03 4.65
C ASP A 406 -11.81 -13.99 5.25
N ARG A 407 -12.00 -14.62 6.41
CA ARG A 407 -13.27 -14.65 7.13
C ARG A 407 -13.45 -13.42 8.01
N VAL A 408 -12.38 -12.79 8.49
CA VAL A 408 -12.42 -11.64 9.39
C VAL A 408 -11.67 -10.46 8.79
N SER A 409 -12.20 -9.25 8.99
CA SER A 409 -11.56 -8.02 8.53
C SER A 409 -10.27 -7.69 9.30
N ILE A 410 -9.32 -7.04 8.62
CA ILE A 410 -8.10 -6.52 9.26
C ILE A 410 -8.43 -5.59 10.44
N SER A 411 -9.51 -4.82 10.33
CA SER A 411 -9.98 -3.89 11.35
C SER A 411 -10.42 -4.62 12.62
N SER A 412 -11.15 -5.73 12.51
CA SER A 412 -11.59 -6.54 13.66
C SER A 412 -10.42 -7.15 14.42
N VAL A 413 -9.38 -7.60 13.71
CA VAL A 413 -8.15 -8.15 14.29
C VAL A 413 -7.35 -7.06 14.99
N ALA A 414 -7.28 -5.87 14.40
CA ALA A 414 -6.63 -4.72 15.02
C ALA A 414 -7.33 -4.31 16.31
N ILE A 415 -8.67 -4.28 16.33
CA ILE A 415 -9.46 -3.96 17.55
C ILE A 415 -9.17 -4.97 18.66
N LEU A 416 -9.23 -6.27 18.38
CA LEU A 416 -8.99 -7.32 19.38
C LEU A 416 -7.51 -7.41 19.79
N GLY A 417 -6.58 -7.14 18.88
CA GLY A 417 -5.15 -7.10 19.18
C GLY A 417 -4.74 -5.91 20.05
N TRP A 418 -5.35 -4.75 19.83
CA TRP A 418 -5.18 -3.61 20.73
C TRP A 418 -5.76 -3.88 22.11
N TRP A 419 -6.92 -4.56 22.17
CA TRP A 419 -7.60 -4.89 23.42
C TRP A 419 -6.77 -5.80 24.34
N LEU A 420 -6.04 -6.76 23.78
CA LEU A 420 -5.20 -7.70 24.56
C LEU A 420 -3.79 -7.20 24.86
N SER A 421 -3.40 -6.05 24.31
CA SER A 421 -2.10 -5.41 24.55
C SER A 421 -2.17 -4.11 25.37
N PRO A 422 -2.68 -4.15 26.63
CA PRO A 422 -2.23 -3.26 27.67
C PRO A 422 -1.42 -4.09 28.68
N SER A 423 -0.09 -4.10 28.53
CA SER A 423 0.92 -4.56 29.51
C SER A 423 0.97 -6.03 29.99
N ASP A 424 -0.12 -6.81 29.99
CA ASP A 424 -0.15 -8.11 30.71
C ASP A 424 0.53 -9.28 29.99
N LEU A 425 0.59 -9.28 28.65
CA LEU A 425 1.32 -10.29 27.87
C LEU A 425 2.84 -10.27 28.19
N PHE A 426 3.39 -9.10 28.51
CA PHE A 426 4.80 -8.93 28.83
C PHE A 426 5.16 -9.34 30.25
N ASP A 427 4.23 -9.25 31.20
CA ASP A 427 4.45 -9.71 32.57
C ASP A 427 4.48 -11.25 32.67
N PHE A 428 3.84 -11.97 31.74
CA PHE A 428 3.98 -13.42 31.60
C PHE A 428 5.34 -13.85 31.01
N VAL A 429 6.00 -12.96 30.25
CA VAL A 429 7.30 -13.20 29.58
C VAL A 429 8.50 -12.75 30.45
N LYS A 430 8.29 -12.40 31.72
CA LYS A 430 9.31 -12.04 32.73
C LYS A 430 10.36 -13.13 33.07
N GLY A 431 10.51 -14.15 32.23
CA GLY A 431 11.61 -15.13 32.26
C GLY A 431 12.84 -14.76 31.40
N ILE A 432 12.99 -13.51 30.95
CA ILE A 432 14.14 -13.07 30.13
C ILE A 432 15.15 -12.30 31.02
N PRO A 433 16.47 -12.61 30.95
CA PRO A 433 17.49 -12.05 31.85
C PRO A 433 17.70 -10.54 31.70
N PRO A 434 18.20 -9.85 32.75
CA PRO A 434 18.34 -8.40 32.79
C PRO A 434 19.47 -7.94 31.87
N GLY A 435 19.19 -7.00 30.96
CA GLY A 435 20.20 -6.42 30.07
C GLY A 435 19.67 -5.73 28.81
N VAL A 436 18.39 -5.90 28.48
CA VAL A 436 17.73 -5.14 27.40
C VAL A 436 16.85 -4.09 28.04
N ASP A 437 16.98 -2.84 27.58
CA ASP A 437 16.20 -1.70 28.05
C ASP A 437 14.72 -1.88 27.64
N THR A 438 13.98 -2.66 28.43
CA THR A 438 12.58 -3.06 28.17
C THR A 438 11.63 -1.86 28.05
N GLN A 439 12.07 -0.68 28.50
CA GLN A 439 11.31 0.56 28.50
C GLN A 439 11.30 1.23 27.12
N LEU A 440 12.43 1.24 26.41
CA LEU A 440 12.51 1.76 25.05
C LEU A 440 11.80 0.84 24.05
N LEU A 441 11.89 -0.48 24.26
CA LEU A 441 11.17 -1.49 23.47
C LEU A 441 9.65 -1.40 23.70
N ARG A 442 9.20 -1.18 24.95
CA ARG A 442 7.79 -0.86 25.28
C ARG A 442 7.31 0.39 24.56
N LEU A 443 8.06 1.50 24.63
CA LEU A 443 7.71 2.76 23.96
C LEU A 443 7.72 2.66 22.42
N LEU A 444 8.64 1.87 21.85
CA LEU A 444 8.70 1.61 20.42
C LEU A 444 7.56 0.71 19.95
N ILE A 445 7.16 -0.31 20.71
CA ILE A 445 6.04 -1.19 20.36
C ILE A 445 4.71 -0.44 20.57
N ASP A 446 4.50 0.21 21.70
CA ASP A 446 3.28 1.01 21.95
C ASP A 446 3.17 2.19 20.97
N GLY A 447 4.30 2.82 20.61
CA GLY A 447 4.39 3.89 19.61
C GLY A 447 4.23 3.42 18.17
N CYS A 448 4.75 2.26 17.78
CA CYS A 448 4.59 1.72 16.43
C CYS A 448 3.15 1.26 16.14
N TRP A 449 2.36 0.98 17.17
CA TRP A 449 0.96 0.57 17.00
C TRP A 449 0.01 1.78 17.01
N LEU A 450 0.36 2.89 17.68
CA LEU A 450 -0.41 4.14 17.69
C LEU A 450 -0.53 4.81 16.30
N PHE A 451 0.37 4.49 15.35
CA PHE A 451 0.47 5.14 14.03
C PHE A 451 0.17 4.20 12.85
N LEU A 452 -0.78 3.28 12.99
CA LEU A 452 -1.30 2.53 11.84
C LEU A 452 -2.25 3.42 11.01
N PHE A 453 -1.66 4.11 10.02
CA PHE A 453 -2.40 4.81 8.97
C PHE A 453 -3.23 3.80 8.15
N LEU A 454 -4.55 3.80 8.36
CA LEU A 454 -5.52 3.17 7.47
C LEU A 454 -5.62 4.00 6.19
N LYS A 455 -5.04 3.50 5.10
CA LYS A 455 -5.37 3.93 3.73
C LYS A 455 -6.19 2.80 3.11
N ASP A 456 -7.51 2.97 3.06
CA ASP A 456 -8.42 2.05 2.37
C ASP A 456 -8.98 2.75 1.12
N ASP A 457 -9.02 2.02 0.00
CA ASP A 457 -9.36 2.53 -1.33
C ASP A 457 -10.88 2.80 -1.52
N PHE A 458 -11.69 2.65 -0.48
CA PHE A 458 -13.15 2.80 -0.55
C PHE A 458 -13.65 4.24 -0.40
N TRP A 459 -12.85 5.13 0.23
CA TRP A 459 -13.19 6.54 0.35
C TRP A 459 -12.13 7.35 -0.38
N GLU A 460 -12.47 7.93 -1.54
CA GLU A 460 -11.63 8.95 -2.17
C GLU A 460 -11.43 10.12 -1.19
N GLY A 461 -10.36 10.08 -0.40
CA GLY A 461 -9.86 11.21 0.38
C GLY A 461 -10.17 11.27 1.88
N THR A 462 -10.68 10.22 2.54
CA THR A 462 -10.94 10.27 4.00
C THR A 462 -9.90 9.49 4.82
N ILE A 463 -9.22 10.17 5.76
CA ILE A 463 -8.34 9.56 6.76
C ILE A 463 -9.17 9.31 8.02
N ILE A 464 -9.35 8.04 8.40
CA ILE A 464 -9.99 7.68 9.67
C ILE A 464 -8.92 7.61 10.75
N VAL A 465 -8.95 8.56 11.70
CA VAL A 465 -8.11 8.53 12.90
C VAL A 465 -8.96 7.97 14.05
N ILE A 466 -8.70 6.73 14.44
CA ILE A 466 -9.32 6.11 15.63
C ILE A 466 -8.40 6.40 16.82
N GLY A 467 -8.72 7.43 17.60
CA GLY A 467 -8.09 7.68 18.90
C GLY A 467 -8.86 6.98 20.00
N TYR A 468 -8.35 5.87 20.53
CA TYR A 468 -8.85 5.28 21.78
C TYR A 468 -7.90 5.66 22.92
N CYS A 469 -8.39 6.48 23.86
CA CYS A 469 -7.66 6.81 25.07
C CYS A 469 -7.99 5.76 26.14
N SER A 470 -7.14 4.72 26.27
CA SER A 470 -7.30 3.71 27.32
C SER A 470 -7.09 4.32 28.70
N SER A 471 -7.91 3.93 29.67
CA SER A 471 -7.88 4.38 31.07
C SER A 471 -6.54 4.10 31.78
N TYR A 472 -5.63 3.34 31.16
CA TYR A 472 -4.29 3.09 31.69
C TYR A 472 -3.41 4.35 31.73
N MET A 473 -3.65 5.34 30.86
CA MET A 473 -3.01 6.66 30.96
C MET A 473 -3.36 7.37 32.27
N MET A 474 -4.55 7.14 32.84
CA MET A 474 -4.90 7.67 34.16
C MET A 474 -4.13 6.99 35.29
N LYS A 475 -3.81 5.70 35.18
CA LYS A 475 -3.06 4.99 36.24
C LYS A 475 -1.61 5.48 36.31
N VAL A 476 -0.97 5.70 35.16
CA VAL A 476 0.41 6.22 35.10
C VAL A 476 0.47 7.65 35.64
N VAL A 477 -0.47 8.52 35.26
CA VAL A 477 -0.55 9.89 35.80
C VAL A 477 -0.85 9.89 37.31
N SER A 478 -1.61 8.91 37.82
CA SER A 478 -1.91 8.80 39.25
C SER A 478 -0.75 8.28 40.12
N LEU A 479 0.23 7.60 39.52
CA LEU A 479 1.39 7.03 40.24
C LEU A 479 2.58 8.02 40.33
N GLU A 480 2.58 9.10 39.57
CA GLU A 480 3.68 10.08 39.53
C GLU A 480 3.37 11.44 40.21
N ALA A 481 2.23 11.63 40.87
CA ALA A 481 1.93 12.90 41.54
C ALA A 481 2.37 12.90 43.03
N PRO A 482 3.40 13.66 43.43
CA PRO A 482 3.68 13.89 44.84
C PRO A 482 2.70 14.95 45.36
N SER A 483 1.90 14.54 46.36
CA SER A 483 1.23 15.40 47.35
C SER A 483 0.69 16.76 46.87
N TRP A 484 -0.53 16.81 46.33
CA TRP A 484 -1.37 17.99 46.50
C TRP A 484 -2.77 17.57 46.92
N LYS A 485 -3.25 18.18 48.00
CA LYS A 485 -4.63 18.11 48.48
C LYS A 485 -5.50 18.84 47.47
N ASP A 486 -6.02 18.14 46.45
CA ASP A 486 -7.29 18.42 45.75
C ASP A 486 -7.53 17.33 44.69
N PRO A 487 -8.78 16.92 44.41
CA PRO A 487 -9.07 15.71 43.63
C PRO A 487 -8.72 15.85 42.13
N PRO A 488 -8.36 14.75 41.44
CA PRO A 488 -7.96 14.72 40.03
C PRO A 488 -9.19 14.79 39.09
N SER A 489 -10.07 15.77 39.31
CA SER A 489 -11.36 15.88 38.61
C SER A 489 -11.42 16.99 37.55
N THR A 490 -10.42 17.87 37.44
CA THR A 490 -10.49 19.06 36.59
C THR A 490 -9.98 18.88 35.16
N VAL A 491 -9.13 17.90 34.88
CA VAL A 491 -8.55 17.68 33.53
C VAL A 491 -9.17 16.48 32.80
N ALA A 492 -9.62 15.46 33.53
CA ALA A 492 -10.24 14.26 32.95
C ALA A 492 -11.64 14.51 32.37
N TYR A 493 -12.46 15.32 33.06
CA TYR A 493 -13.80 15.68 32.62
C TYR A 493 -13.83 16.42 31.27
N PRO A 494 -13.01 17.46 31.02
CA PRO A 494 -13.02 18.14 29.73
C PRO A 494 -12.56 17.24 28.56
N LEU A 495 -11.67 16.27 28.78
CA LEU A 495 -11.24 15.31 27.75
C LEU A 495 -12.34 14.29 27.40
N ILE A 496 -13.10 13.81 28.40
CA ILE A 496 -14.26 12.94 28.19
C ILE A 496 -15.38 13.72 27.49
N VAL A 497 -15.62 14.97 27.89
CA VAL A 497 -16.61 15.85 27.25
C VAL A 497 -16.20 16.20 25.81
N LEU A 498 -14.91 16.44 25.52
CA LEU A 498 -14.41 16.63 24.15
C LEU A 498 -14.55 15.36 23.31
N GLY A 499 -14.24 14.19 23.86
CA GLY A 499 -14.42 12.90 23.18
C GLY A 499 -15.88 12.59 22.86
N CYS A 500 -16.78 12.80 23.83
CA CYS A 500 -18.23 12.65 23.66
C CYS A 500 -18.81 13.70 22.71
N TRP A 501 -18.35 14.96 22.77
CA TRP A 501 -18.76 16.03 21.85
C TRP A 501 -18.32 15.74 20.41
N PHE A 502 -17.10 15.23 20.23
CA PHE A 502 -16.58 14.85 18.92
C PHE A 502 -17.33 13.63 18.35
N PHE A 503 -17.63 12.64 19.19
CA PHE A 503 -18.45 11.49 18.82
C PHE A 503 -19.88 11.89 18.41
N LEU A 504 -20.55 12.75 19.19
CA LEU A 504 -21.89 13.25 18.88
C LEU A 504 -21.91 14.16 17.64
N TYR A 505 -20.86 14.95 17.42
CA TYR A 505 -20.70 15.77 16.21
C TYR A 505 -20.56 14.89 14.95
N LEU A 506 -19.76 13.81 15.03
CA LEU A 506 -19.63 12.84 13.94
C LEU A 506 -20.93 12.08 13.69
N CYS A 507 -21.64 11.64 14.74
CA CYS A 507 -22.94 11.01 14.59
C CYS A 507 -23.96 11.94 13.90
N ARG A 508 -23.96 13.23 14.25
CA ARG A 508 -24.83 14.24 13.61
C ARG A 508 -24.43 14.55 12.16
N PHE A 509 -23.14 14.55 11.86
CA PHE A 509 -22.61 14.70 10.50
C PHE A 509 -22.98 13.50 9.61
N CYS A 510 -22.82 12.27 10.11
CA CYS A 510 -23.22 11.05 9.42
C CYS A 510 -24.74 10.98 9.21
N PHE A 511 -25.53 11.41 10.20
CA PHE A 511 -27.00 11.45 10.06
C PHE A 511 -27.45 12.47 9.01
N ASN A 512 -26.83 13.66 8.97
CA ASN A 512 -27.14 14.68 7.97
C ASN A 512 -26.75 14.27 6.54
N GLN A 513 -25.63 13.55 6.36
CA GLN A 513 -25.24 13.01 5.06
C GLN A 513 -26.15 11.86 4.61
N CYS A 514 -26.58 10.98 5.52
CA CYS A 514 -27.58 9.95 5.22
C CYS A 514 -28.94 10.56 4.85
N CYS A 515 -29.36 11.64 5.50
CA CYS A 515 -30.60 12.33 5.13
C CYS A 515 -30.54 13.04 3.78
N GLN A 516 -29.36 13.52 3.33
CA GLN A 516 -29.18 14.09 1.99
C GLN A 516 -29.21 13.04 0.87
N LEU A 517 -28.84 11.80 1.15
CA LEU A 517 -28.87 10.67 0.21
C LEU A 517 -30.24 9.98 0.10
N CYS A 518 -31.15 10.20 1.05
CA CYS A 518 -32.52 9.69 0.98
C CYS A 518 -33.52 10.65 0.30
N SER A 519 -33.09 11.85 -0.10
CA SER A 519 -33.94 12.85 -0.78
C SER A 519 -33.54 13.13 -2.24
N THR A 520 -32.84 12.20 -2.90
CA THR A 520 -32.55 12.25 -4.34
C THR A 520 -32.93 10.95 -5.02
#